data_AF-A0A9K3HJP4-F1
#
_entry.id   AF-A0A9K3HJP4-F1
#
_cell.length_a   1.000
_cell.length_b   1.000
_cell.length_c   1.000
_cell.angle_alpha   90.00
_cell.angle_beta   90.00
_cell.angle_gamma   90.00
#
_symmetry.space_group_name_H-M   'P 1'
#
loop_
_entity.id
_entity.type
_entity.pdbx_description
1 polymer ?
#
loop_
_entity_poly.entity_id
_entity_poly.type
_entity_poly.pdbx_seq_one_letter_code
_entity_poly.pdbx_strand_id
1 'polypeptide(L)'
;MGLPRSIKWCPAIGSDIIVGDYVPEYGHSQRALTMKASVLFLQNGKEKIIGARTFSLQSYNKFSAKDTSGHGTHVVSIISGREVIDSSYYGIAKGIARGGVPSTRIAAYKVCYHINCYDVDVLRAFDHAIADGVDIISVSIARPNRVVLTFDPIAIGAFHAMEKGILTVNAAGNC
;
A
#
# COMPACT_ATOMS: atom_id res chain seq x y z
N MET A 1 -14.83 12.65 8.95
CA MET A 1 -15.03 12.55 7.48
C MET A 1 -16.47 12.27 7.07
N GLY A 2 -17.44 12.08 7.97
CA GLY A 2 -18.85 11.90 7.55
C GLY A 2 -19.13 10.60 6.77
N LEU A 3 -18.28 9.58 6.92
CA LEU A 3 -18.41 8.28 6.24
C LEU A 3 -18.81 7.19 7.26
N PRO A 4 -20.11 7.05 7.61
CA PRO A 4 -20.56 6.05 8.57
C PRO A 4 -20.50 4.63 7.99
N ARG A 5 -20.64 3.62 8.87
CA ARG A 5 -20.61 2.22 8.46
C ARG A 5 -21.72 1.84 7.49
N SER A 6 -22.86 2.52 7.58
CA SER A 6 -24.07 2.31 6.79
C SER A 6 -23.99 2.82 5.36
N ILE A 7 -22.86 3.41 4.93
CA ILE A 7 -22.66 3.75 3.52
C ILE A 7 -22.82 2.50 2.66
N LYS A 8 -23.72 2.60 1.69
CA LYS A 8 -23.92 1.58 0.67
C LYS A 8 -22.81 1.70 -0.35
N TRP A 9 -22.08 0.61 -0.55
CA TRP A 9 -21.07 0.49 -1.60
C TRP A 9 -21.70 -0.16 -2.82
N CYS A 10 -21.40 0.37 -4.01
CA CYS A 10 -21.63 -0.39 -5.24
C CYS A 10 -20.63 -1.55 -5.28
N PRO A 11 -21.04 -2.83 -5.37
CA PRO A 11 -20.14 -3.98 -5.26
C PRO A 11 -19.15 -4.19 -6.43
N ALA A 12 -18.95 -3.20 -7.29
CA ALA A 12 -18.24 -3.38 -8.55
C ALA A 12 -16.95 -2.54 -8.59
N ILE A 13 -15.83 -3.28 -8.67
CA ILE A 13 -14.54 -2.88 -9.26
C ILE A 13 -13.65 -2.02 -8.34
N GLY A 14 -12.36 -2.34 -8.31
CA GLY A 14 -11.40 -1.82 -7.35
C GLY A 14 -10.36 -2.89 -7.00
N SER A 15 -9.39 -3.06 -7.89
CA SER A 15 -8.06 -3.59 -7.59
C SER A 15 -7.18 -2.38 -7.33
N ASP A 16 -6.78 -2.18 -6.08
CA ASP A 16 -5.91 -1.07 -5.72
C ASP A 16 -4.48 -1.59 -5.53
N ILE A 17 -3.54 -0.78 -6.00
CA ILE A 17 -2.12 -0.98 -5.75
C ILE A 17 -1.70 -0.28 -4.50
N ILE A 18 -0.92 -0.98 -3.68
CA ILE A 18 -0.07 -0.34 -2.69
C ILE A 18 1.39 -0.50 -3.12
N VAL A 19 2.00 0.64 -3.45
CA VAL A 19 3.45 0.81 -3.56
C VAL A 19 3.92 1.54 -2.30
N GLY A 20 4.71 0.84 -1.48
CA GLY A 20 5.55 1.49 -0.48
C GLY A 20 5.88 0.62 0.71
N ASP A 21 7.17 0.58 1.07
CA ASP A 21 7.56 0.22 2.44
C ASP A 21 8.86 0.93 2.86
N TYR A 22 8.77 2.08 3.52
CA TYR A 22 9.90 2.60 4.30
C TYR A 22 9.48 3.23 5.63
N VAL A 23 10.20 2.92 6.72
CA VAL A 23 10.50 3.84 7.84
C VAL A 23 11.95 3.63 8.34
N PRO A 24 12.70 4.71 8.68
CA PRO A 24 13.98 4.60 9.40
C PRO A 24 13.76 4.09 10.82
N GLU A 25 14.54 3.08 11.24
CA GLU A 25 14.60 2.68 12.65
C GLU A 25 15.18 3.83 13.50
N TYR A 26 14.33 4.51 14.27
CA TYR A 26 14.73 5.01 15.59
C TYR A 26 14.04 4.12 16.62
N GLY A 27 14.85 3.29 17.28
CA GLY A 27 14.45 2.08 17.98
C GLY A 27 13.23 2.22 18.88
N HIS A 28 12.13 1.57 18.49
CA HIS A 28 11.18 0.96 19.40
C HIS A 28 10.48 -0.20 18.66
N SER A 29 10.47 -1.37 19.29
CA SER A 29 9.87 -2.60 18.76
C SER A 29 8.44 -2.35 18.27
N GLN A 30 8.18 -2.51 16.96
CA GLN A 30 6.82 -2.51 16.41
C GLN A 30 6.04 -3.80 16.74
N ARG A 31 6.07 -4.25 18.00
CA ARG A 31 5.14 -5.27 18.53
C ARG A 31 3.77 -4.69 18.89
N ALA A 32 3.46 -3.50 18.40
CA ALA A 32 2.53 -2.60 19.08
C ALA A 32 1.18 -2.38 18.37
N LEU A 33 1.06 -2.70 17.09
CA LEU A 33 -0.25 -2.94 16.48
C LEU A 33 -0.51 -4.44 16.54
N THR A 34 -1.17 -4.91 17.60
CA THR A 34 -1.76 -6.25 17.63
C THR A 34 -3.00 -6.28 16.72
N MET A 35 -2.86 -5.89 15.47
CA MET A 35 -3.72 -6.32 14.39
C MET A 35 -2.87 -7.34 13.63
N LYS A 36 -3.15 -8.63 13.82
CA LYS A 36 -2.60 -9.63 12.92
C LYS A 36 -2.95 -9.15 11.50
N ALA A 37 -1.97 -8.81 10.67
CA ALA A 37 -2.20 -8.42 9.27
C ALA A 37 -3.11 -9.45 8.57
N SER A 38 -2.99 -10.72 8.96
CA SER A 38 -3.88 -11.81 8.57
C SER A 38 -5.37 -11.56 8.83
N VAL A 39 -5.77 -10.85 9.90
CA VAL A 39 -7.19 -10.55 10.22
C VAL A 39 -7.76 -9.44 9.34
N LEU A 40 -6.93 -8.51 8.86
CA LEU A 40 -7.34 -7.44 7.93
C LEU A 40 -7.53 -7.95 6.49
N PHE A 41 -6.77 -8.99 6.10
CA PHE A 41 -6.72 -9.48 4.73
C PHE A 41 -7.36 -10.87 4.51
N LEU A 42 -7.58 -11.64 5.58
CA LEU A 42 -8.27 -12.92 5.54
C LEU A 42 -9.46 -12.88 6.50
N GLN A 43 -10.66 -12.95 5.95
CA GLN A 43 -11.89 -13.17 6.72
C GLN A 43 -12.75 -14.16 5.94
N ASN A 44 -13.21 -15.21 6.62
CA ASN A 44 -14.05 -16.28 6.05
C ASN A 44 -13.43 -16.99 4.81
N GLY A 45 -12.11 -17.20 4.80
CA GLY A 45 -11.43 -17.95 3.74
C GLY A 45 -11.35 -17.27 2.37
N LYS A 46 -11.74 -16.00 2.24
CA LYS A 46 -11.61 -15.23 0.99
C LYS A 46 -10.33 -14.41 0.98
N GLU A 47 -9.47 -14.66 -0.01
CA GLU A 47 -8.26 -13.88 -0.24
C GLU A 47 -8.60 -12.47 -0.73
N LYS A 48 -8.12 -11.46 0.02
CA LYS A 48 -8.25 -10.05 -0.36
C LYS A 48 -7.08 -9.58 -1.22
N ILE A 49 -5.92 -10.17 -0.99
CA ILE A 49 -4.71 -9.94 -1.77
C ILE A 49 -4.77 -10.91 -2.95
N ILE A 50 -4.92 -10.37 -4.16
CA ILE A 50 -5.04 -11.17 -5.40
C ILE A 50 -3.73 -11.23 -6.19
N GLY A 51 -2.74 -10.43 -5.79
CA GLY A 51 -1.41 -10.42 -6.38
C GLY A 51 -0.41 -9.81 -5.42
N ALA A 52 0.79 -10.37 -5.38
CA ALA A 52 1.90 -9.85 -4.60
C ALA A 52 3.21 -10.04 -5.38
N ARG A 53 3.87 -8.93 -5.72
CA ARG A 53 5.13 -8.92 -6.47
C ARG A 53 6.20 -8.18 -5.69
N THR A 54 7.45 -8.61 -5.88
CA THR A 54 8.64 -7.97 -5.34
C THR A 54 9.55 -7.51 -6.46
N PHE A 55 10.10 -6.31 -6.34
CA PHE A 55 11.15 -5.83 -7.24
C PHE A 55 12.30 -5.32 -6.40
N SER A 56 13.48 -5.91 -6.58
CA SER A 56 14.69 -5.49 -5.88
C SER A 56 15.87 -5.62 -6.82
N LEU A 57 16.47 -4.48 -7.17
CA LEU A 57 17.73 -4.45 -7.90
C LEU A 57 18.85 -5.23 -7.21
N GLN A 58 18.89 -5.20 -5.88
CA GLN A 58 19.99 -5.77 -5.11
C GLN A 58 19.89 -7.28 -4.87
N SER A 59 18.75 -7.93 -5.17
CA SER A 59 18.64 -9.36 -4.89
C SER A 59 17.69 -10.09 -5.84
N TYR A 60 18.30 -10.87 -6.72
CA TYR A 60 17.61 -11.68 -7.71
C TYR A 60 16.88 -12.91 -7.15
N ASN A 61 17.02 -13.28 -5.87
CA ASN A 61 16.55 -14.60 -5.40
C ASN A 61 16.14 -14.78 -3.92
N LYS A 62 15.93 -13.73 -3.11
CA LYS A 62 15.66 -13.94 -1.65
C LYS A 62 14.55 -13.09 -1.01
N PHE A 63 13.79 -12.31 -1.77
CA PHE A 63 12.78 -11.44 -1.16
C PHE A 63 11.35 -11.93 -1.36
N SER A 64 10.68 -12.16 -0.23
CA SER A 64 9.23 -12.36 -0.16
C SER A 64 8.51 -11.03 -0.25
N ALA A 65 7.30 -11.04 -0.84
CA ALA A 65 6.36 -9.92 -0.83
C ALA A 65 5.79 -9.62 0.57
N LYS A 66 6.18 -10.40 1.58
CA LYS A 66 5.85 -10.14 2.97
C LYS A 66 6.36 -8.75 3.39
N ASP A 67 5.45 -7.97 3.95
CA ASP A 67 5.77 -6.74 4.64
C ASP A 67 6.47 -7.06 5.96
N THR A 68 7.66 -6.48 6.12
CA THR A 68 8.51 -6.63 7.30
C THR A 68 8.70 -5.33 8.06
N SER A 69 8.29 -4.18 7.49
CA SER A 69 8.35 -2.88 8.17
C SER A 69 7.02 -2.47 8.79
N GLY A 70 5.90 -2.96 8.26
CA GLY A 70 4.54 -2.61 8.68
C GLY A 70 3.94 -1.39 7.98
N HIS A 71 4.71 -0.59 7.24
CA HIS A 71 4.21 0.63 6.59
C HIS A 71 3.24 0.28 5.46
N GLY A 72 3.62 -0.67 4.60
CA GLY A 72 2.73 -1.20 3.56
C GLY A 72 1.41 -1.71 4.16
N THR A 73 1.47 -2.57 5.17
CA THR A 73 0.30 -3.13 5.88
C THR A 73 -0.59 -2.02 6.45
N HIS A 74 0.00 -1.02 7.08
CA HIS A 74 -0.72 0.11 7.66
C HIS A 74 -1.47 0.92 6.59
N VAL A 75 -0.80 1.29 5.49
CA VAL A 75 -1.40 2.01 4.36
C VAL A 75 -2.54 1.19 3.74
N VAL A 76 -2.29 -0.09 3.45
CA VAL A 76 -3.32 -0.98 2.88
C VAL A 76 -4.53 -1.06 3.82
N SER A 77 -4.32 -1.11 5.14
CA SER A 77 -5.42 -1.17 6.12
C SER A 77 -6.27 0.11 6.15
N ILE A 78 -5.70 1.28 5.84
CA ILE A 78 -6.44 2.55 5.72
C ILE A 78 -7.28 2.58 4.43
N ILE A 79 -6.74 2.04 3.34
CA ILE A 79 -7.45 2.01 2.05
C ILE A 79 -8.55 0.95 2.08
N SER A 80 -8.17 -0.27 2.43
CA SER A 80 -9.00 -1.47 2.29
C SER A 80 -8.90 -2.38 3.52
N GLY A 81 -8.73 -1.87 4.74
CA GLY A 81 -8.90 -2.72 5.93
C GLY A 81 -10.32 -3.28 5.99
N ARG A 82 -10.46 -4.60 6.21
CA ARG A 82 -11.75 -5.15 6.63
C ARG A 82 -12.12 -4.59 8.02
N GLU A 83 -13.39 -4.65 8.35
CA GLU A 83 -13.86 -4.21 9.66
C GLU A 83 -13.30 -5.10 10.76
N VAL A 84 -12.60 -4.50 11.72
CA VAL A 84 -12.05 -5.18 12.90
C VAL A 84 -12.64 -4.53 14.14
N ILE A 85 -13.48 -5.28 14.84
CA ILE A 85 -14.12 -4.89 16.10
C ILE A 85 -13.08 -4.94 17.22
N ASP A 86 -13.18 -4.03 18.19
CA ASP A 86 -12.28 -3.91 19.34
C ASP A 86 -10.80 -3.70 18.98
N SER A 87 -10.53 -3.00 17.88
CA SER A 87 -9.19 -2.56 17.53
C SER A 87 -8.69 -1.51 18.52
N SER A 88 -7.44 -1.65 18.97
CA SER A 88 -6.77 -0.65 19.80
C SER A 88 -5.24 -0.77 19.70
N TYR A 89 -4.53 0.30 20.09
CA TYR A 89 -3.08 0.30 20.29
C TYR A 89 -2.80 0.41 21.78
N TYR A 90 -2.50 -0.71 22.46
CA TYR A 90 -2.38 -0.76 23.92
C TYR A 90 -3.55 -0.09 24.67
N GLY A 91 -4.78 -0.24 24.16
CA GLY A 91 -5.99 0.38 24.73
C GLY A 91 -6.28 1.82 24.23
N ILE A 92 -5.35 2.46 23.52
CA ILE A 92 -5.56 3.76 22.88
C ILE A 92 -6.37 3.58 21.58
N ALA A 93 -7.22 4.57 21.29
CA ALA A 93 -8.10 4.60 20.12
C ALA A 93 -8.99 3.36 19.99
N LYS A 94 -9.51 2.86 21.12
CA LYS A 94 -10.41 1.70 21.14
C LYS A 94 -11.65 1.99 20.29
N GLY A 95 -11.94 1.08 19.38
CA GLY A 95 -13.11 1.18 18.53
C GLY A 95 -13.12 0.13 17.43
N ILE A 96 -13.67 0.52 16.28
CA ILE A 96 -13.71 -0.32 15.10
C ILE A 96 -12.82 0.30 14.03
N ALA A 97 -11.79 -0.42 13.63
CA ALA A 97 -10.92 -0.06 12.53
C ALA A 97 -11.45 -0.64 11.22
N ARG A 98 -11.43 0.16 10.15
CA ARG A 98 -11.76 -0.26 8.79
C ARG A 98 -11.13 0.69 7.78
N GLY A 99 -10.92 0.20 6.56
CA GLY A 99 -10.48 1.04 5.46
C GLY A 99 -11.60 1.87 4.84
N GLY A 100 -11.21 2.75 3.92
CA GLY A 100 -12.12 3.53 3.08
C GLY A 100 -13.06 2.64 2.27
N VAL A 101 -12.54 1.60 1.61
CA VAL A 101 -13.30 0.66 0.79
C VAL A 101 -13.01 -0.80 1.22
N PRO A 102 -13.75 -1.33 2.22
CA PRO A 102 -13.47 -2.64 2.79
C PRO A 102 -13.67 -3.84 1.84
N SER A 103 -14.29 -3.68 0.67
CA SER A 103 -14.56 -4.74 -0.31
C SER A 103 -13.53 -4.84 -1.44
N THR A 104 -12.66 -3.84 -1.60
CA THR A 104 -11.64 -3.76 -2.66
C THR A 104 -10.66 -4.92 -2.62
N ARG A 105 -10.12 -5.33 -3.78
CA ARG A 105 -9.04 -6.32 -3.89
C ARG A 105 -7.69 -5.63 -3.92
N ILE A 106 -6.65 -6.28 -3.40
CA ILE A 106 -5.34 -5.68 -3.26
C ILE A 106 -4.35 -6.37 -4.19
N ALA A 107 -3.60 -5.59 -4.96
CA ALA A 107 -2.38 -6.04 -5.61
C ALA A 107 -1.19 -5.31 -4.96
N ALA A 108 -0.29 -6.06 -4.34
CA ALA A 108 0.82 -5.50 -3.58
C ALA A 108 2.12 -5.52 -4.40
N TYR A 109 2.83 -4.39 -4.49
CA TYR A 109 4.08 -4.27 -5.23
C TYR A 109 5.14 -3.69 -4.30
N LYS A 110 6.00 -4.58 -3.80
CA LYS A 110 7.06 -4.21 -2.85
C LYS A 110 8.29 -3.72 -3.61
N VAL A 111 8.54 -2.41 -3.54
CA VAL A 111 9.65 -1.70 -4.21
C VAL A 111 10.70 -1.15 -3.26
N CYS A 112 10.42 -1.22 -1.95
CA CYS A 112 11.28 -0.67 -0.92
C CYS A 112 11.77 -1.78 0.01
N TYR A 113 13.03 -1.69 0.38
CA TYR A 113 13.71 -2.63 1.26
C TYR A 113 14.60 -1.84 2.21
N HIS A 114 14.40 -2.06 3.52
CA HIS A 114 15.01 -1.23 4.55
C HIS A 114 14.75 0.24 4.23
N ILE A 115 15.81 1.01 4.02
CA ILE A 115 15.73 2.46 3.81
C ILE A 115 15.63 2.92 2.36
N ASN A 116 15.66 1.98 1.42
CA ASN A 116 15.85 2.29 0.02
C ASN A 116 14.66 1.83 -0.82
N CYS A 117 14.15 2.74 -1.62
CA CYS A 117 13.27 2.46 -2.74
C CYS A 117 14.03 2.87 -3.99
N TYR A 118 14.45 1.92 -4.81
CA TYR A 118 15.21 2.25 -6.02
C TYR A 118 14.28 2.76 -7.12
N ASP A 119 14.71 3.80 -7.83
CA ASP A 119 13.92 4.42 -8.91
C ASP A 119 13.44 3.38 -9.94
N VAL A 120 14.27 2.39 -10.29
CA VAL A 120 13.88 1.32 -11.23
C VAL A 120 12.91 0.30 -10.63
N ASP A 121 12.96 0.03 -9.32
CA ASP A 121 12.02 -0.88 -8.67
C ASP A 121 10.63 -0.22 -8.62
N VAL A 122 10.59 1.10 -8.39
CA VAL A 122 9.38 1.92 -8.49
C VAL A 122 8.81 1.90 -9.91
N LEU A 123 9.62 2.19 -10.93
CA LEU A 123 9.17 2.15 -12.34
C LEU A 123 8.68 0.76 -12.73
N ARG A 124 9.38 -0.29 -12.32
CA ARG A 124 8.98 -1.68 -12.60
C ARG A 124 7.64 -2.03 -11.93
N ALA A 125 7.38 -1.50 -10.73
CA ALA A 125 6.06 -1.64 -10.12
C ALA A 125 4.98 -0.93 -10.91
N PHE A 126 5.23 0.29 -11.42
CA PHE A 126 4.27 0.96 -12.30
C PHE A 126 4.02 0.20 -13.61
N ASP A 127 5.04 -0.36 -14.25
CA ASP A 127 4.85 -1.14 -15.47
C ASP A 127 3.98 -2.38 -15.22
N HIS A 128 4.29 -3.14 -14.17
CA HIS A 128 3.52 -4.33 -13.81
C HIS A 128 2.13 -3.98 -13.30
N ALA A 129 1.98 -2.89 -12.57
CA ALA A 129 0.70 -2.35 -12.13
C ALA A 129 -0.25 -2.12 -13.29
N ILE A 130 0.23 -1.35 -14.27
CA ILE A 130 -0.53 -0.97 -15.45
C ILE A 130 -0.87 -2.22 -16.27
N ALA A 131 0.10 -3.13 -16.45
CA ALA A 131 -0.11 -4.37 -17.18
C ALA A 131 -1.08 -5.34 -16.49
N ASP A 132 -1.07 -5.40 -15.15
CA ASP A 132 -1.99 -6.21 -14.35
C ASP A 132 -3.41 -5.61 -14.32
N GLY A 133 -3.61 -4.39 -14.86
CA GLY A 133 -4.93 -3.78 -15.07
C GLY A 133 -5.60 -3.27 -13.80
N VAL A 134 -4.81 -2.68 -12.89
CA VAL A 134 -5.34 -2.10 -11.66
C VAL A 134 -6.19 -0.85 -11.91
N ASP A 135 -7.07 -0.53 -10.98
CA ASP A 135 -8.00 0.58 -11.12
C ASP A 135 -7.40 1.89 -10.57
N ILE A 136 -6.68 1.82 -9.44
CA ILE A 136 -6.04 2.97 -8.77
C ILE A 136 -4.68 2.55 -8.20
N ILE A 137 -3.72 3.48 -8.22
CA ILE A 137 -2.39 3.30 -7.61
C ILE A 137 -2.24 4.21 -6.40
N SER A 138 -2.03 3.62 -5.23
CA SER A 138 -1.64 4.35 -4.01
C SER A 138 -0.15 4.23 -3.77
N VAL A 139 0.53 5.38 -3.74
CA VAL A 139 1.97 5.50 -3.50
C VAL A 139 2.17 6.27 -2.20
N SER A 140 2.74 5.61 -1.20
CA SER A 140 3.02 6.22 0.11
C SER A 140 4.52 6.27 0.38
N ILE A 141 5.26 6.73 -0.63
CA ILE A 141 6.69 7.01 -0.60
C ILE A 141 6.94 8.33 -1.32
N ALA A 142 7.99 9.04 -0.94
CA ALA A 142 8.37 10.30 -1.56
C ALA A 142 9.89 10.40 -1.65
N ARG A 143 10.39 11.18 -2.61
CA ARG A 143 11.80 11.52 -2.66
C ARG A 143 12.10 12.60 -1.60
N PRO A 144 13.30 12.59 -0.99
CA PRO A 144 13.71 13.63 -0.05
C PRO A 144 13.94 14.99 -0.72
N ASN A 145 14.28 14.98 -2.02
CA ASN A 145 14.60 16.18 -2.78
C ASN A 145 13.68 16.32 -3.99
N ARG A 146 13.35 17.57 -4.33
CA ARG A 146 12.65 17.88 -5.58
C ARG A 146 13.58 17.63 -6.76
N VAL A 147 13.07 16.95 -7.77
CA VAL A 147 13.74 16.75 -9.05
C VAL A 147 12.80 17.20 -10.18
N VAL A 148 13.35 17.42 -11.37
CA VAL A 148 12.52 17.68 -12.56
C VAL A 148 11.68 16.43 -12.85
N LEU A 149 10.43 16.61 -13.29
CA LEU A 149 9.46 15.52 -13.48
C LEU A 149 10.00 14.36 -14.34
N THR A 150 10.82 14.66 -15.35
CA THR A 150 11.45 13.67 -16.23
C THR A 150 12.54 12.83 -15.57
N PHE A 151 12.92 13.14 -14.33
CA PHE A 151 13.83 12.35 -13.50
C PHE A 151 13.17 11.79 -12.25
N ASP A 152 11.86 12.03 -12.05
CA ASP A 152 11.11 11.47 -10.93
C ASP A 152 10.44 10.16 -11.36
N PRO A 153 10.85 8.99 -10.81
CA PRO A 153 10.23 7.72 -11.16
C PRO A 153 8.74 7.66 -10.82
N ILE A 154 8.29 8.36 -9.76
CA ILE A 154 6.87 8.41 -9.39
C ILE A 154 6.12 9.25 -10.42
N ALA A 155 6.66 10.39 -10.85
CA ALA A 155 6.01 11.23 -11.85
C ALA A 155 5.93 10.54 -13.21
N ILE A 156 7.01 9.89 -13.65
CA ILE A 156 7.05 9.12 -14.91
C ILE A 156 6.05 7.97 -14.87
N GLY A 157 6.07 7.16 -13.81
CA GLY A 157 5.15 6.04 -13.65
C GLY A 157 3.68 6.49 -13.57
N ALA A 158 3.40 7.55 -12.80
CA ALA A 158 2.06 8.12 -12.69
C ALA A 158 1.56 8.70 -14.02
N PHE A 159 2.44 9.30 -14.81
CA PHE A 159 2.10 9.80 -16.14
C PHE A 159 1.64 8.66 -17.06
N HIS A 160 2.42 7.57 -17.14
CA HIS A 160 2.04 6.40 -17.95
C HIS A 160 0.79 5.67 -17.42
N ALA A 161 0.59 5.64 -16.11
CA ALA A 161 -0.65 5.13 -15.51
C ALA A 161 -1.86 5.97 -15.94
N MET A 162 -1.71 7.30 -15.92
CA MET A 162 -2.76 8.24 -16.34
C MET A 162 -3.10 8.10 -17.83
N GLU A 163 -2.12 7.86 -18.70
CA GLU A 163 -2.37 7.55 -20.13
C GLU A 163 -3.26 6.32 -20.33
N LYS A 164 -3.35 5.43 -19.33
CA LYS A 164 -4.24 4.26 -19.30
C LYS A 164 -5.51 4.46 -18.46
N GLY A 165 -5.75 5.67 -17.96
CA GLY A 165 -6.91 6.00 -17.13
C GLY A 165 -6.78 5.54 -15.67
N ILE A 166 -5.57 5.22 -15.21
CA ILE A 166 -5.30 4.76 -13.84
C ILE A 166 -4.82 5.94 -13.00
N LEU A 167 -5.62 6.32 -12.00
CA LEU A 167 -5.29 7.42 -11.09
C LEU A 167 -4.18 7.00 -10.12
N THR A 168 -3.18 7.87 -9.93
CA THR A 168 -2.17 7.72 -8.88
C THR A 168 -2.43 8.72 -7.75
N VAL A 169 -2.56 8.21 -6.53
CA VAL A 169 -2.62 9.00 -5.29
C VAL A 169 -1.27 8.90 -4.59
N ASN A 170 -0.60 10.04 -4.40
CA ASN A 170 0.74 10.08 -3.83
C ASN A 170 0.80 10.90 -2.54
N ALA A 171 1.61 10.46 -1.57
CA ALA A 171 1.92 11.25 -0.38
C ALA A 171 2.76 12.50 -0.74
N ALA A 172 2.54 13.61 -0.04
CA ALA A 172 3.27 14.86 -0.28
C ALA A 172 4.72 14.84 0.25
N GLY A 173 5.05 13.91 1.15
CA GLY A 173 6.30 13.90 1.92
C GLY A 173 6.16 14.57 3.30
N ASN A 174 7.10 14.26 4.20
CA ASN A 174 7.08 14.68 5.62
C ASN A 174 8.40 15.34 6.06
N CYS A 175 9.10 16.00 5.12
CA CYS A 175 10.40 16.63 5.32
C CYS A 175 10.33 17.81 6.29
#